data_AF-A0AAV8AIB4-F1
#
_entry.id   AF-A0AAV8AIB4-F1
#
_cell.length_a   1.000
_cell.length_b   1.000
_cell.length_c   1.000
_cell.angle_alpha   90.00
_cell.angle_beta   90.00
_cell.angle_gamma   90.00
#
_symmetry.space_group_name_H-M   'P 1'
#
loop_
_entity.id
_entity.type
_entity.pdbx_description
1 polymer ?
#
loop_
_entity_poly.entity_id
_entity_poly.type
_entity_poly.pdbx_seq_one_letter_code
_entity_poly.pdbx_strand_id
1 'polypeptide(L)'
;MTNQKLSDEILRQKIQDIVTTEKHLKEGNECYLIPAGWYDRLFRFVHENASRPPQINTRRLFQNRSAKLKKDLVDFSDYVIISKKLWNLLRSQFSSTQEIMRRVIKNYKTNQLFVELFPIEINSTKGKDDDEEEEEDTLNKEEDIGDEEGDTADDEEDIGGEEDTGEEGADKEEEEEKAKNYHI
;
A
#
# COMPACT_ATOMS: atom_id res chain seq x y z
N MET A 1 -23.61 0.73 -16.00
CA MET A 1 -22.95 1.69 -16.91
C MET A 1 -21.87 0.95 -17.67
N THR A 2 -22.03 0.74 -18.97
CA THR A 2 -21.02 0.10 -19.82
C THR A 2 -19.92 1.10 -20.12
N ASN A 3 -18.75 0.93 -19.50
CA ASN A 3 -17.57 1.74 -19.84
C ASN A 3 -17.14 1.40 -21.27
N GLN A 4 -17.37 2.32 -22.20
CA GLN A 4 -16.87 2.20 -23.57
C GLN A 4 -15.34 2.19 -23.54
N LYS A 5 -14.72 1.12 -24.03
CA LYS A 5 -13.25 1.05 -24.16
C LYS A 5 -12.81 2.07 -25.20
N LEU A 6 -11.82 2.89 -24.85
CA LEU A 6 -11.23 3.84 -25.77
C LEU A 6 -10.30 3.11 -26.74
N SER A 7 -10.13 3.66 -27.95
CA SER A 7 -9.04 3.25 -28.83
C SER A 7 -7.69 3.56 -28.19
N ASP A 8 -6.66 2.79 -28.55
CA ASP A 8 -5.33 2.94 -27.95
C ASP A 8 -4.73 4.33 -28.22
N GLU A 9 -4.94 4.88 -29.42
CA GLU A 9 -4.50 6.24 -29.78
C GLU A 9 -5.11 7.30 -28.87
N ILE A 10 -6.44 7.30 -28.72
CA ILE A 10 -7.15 8.26 -27.85
C ILE A 10 -6.74 8.05 -26.39
N LEU A 11 -6.53 6.81 -25.96
CA LEU A 11 -6.12 6.51 -24.60
C LEU A 11 -4.72 7.06 -24.30
N ARG A 12 -3.75 6.87 -25.20
CA ARG A 12 -2.38 7.40 -25.07
C ARG A 12 -2.40 8.91 -24.91
N GLN A 13 -3.13 9.59 -25.80
CA GLN A 13 -3.27 11.04 -25.76
C GLN A 13 -3.87 11.51 -24.43
N LYS A 14 -4.97 10.89 -23.97
CA LYS A 14 -5.59 11.27 -22.70
C LYS A 14 -4.69 11.04 -21.49
N ILE A 15 -3.91 9.96 -21.47
CA ILE A 15 -2.95 9.71 -20.39
C ILE A 15 -1.89 10.81 -20.40
N GLN A 16 -1.32 11.11 -21.56
CA GLN A 16 -0.29 12.13 -21.71
C GLN A 16 -0.81 13.53 -21.33
N ASP A 17 -2.04 13.88 -21.71
CA ASP A 17 -2.69 15.13 -21.33
C ASP A 17 -2.84 15.24 -19.81
N ILE A 18 -3.21 14.16 -19.12
CA ILE A 18 -3.37 14.17 -17.65
C ILE A 18 -2.01 14.35 -16.95
N VAL A 19 -1.02 13.53 -17.32
CA VAL A 19 0.35 13.57 -16.77
C VAL A 19 0.97 14.96 -16.96
N THR A 20 0.77 15.57 -18.13
CA THR A 20 1.34 16.90 -18.42
C THR A 20 0.61 18.06 -17.73
N THR A 21 -0.70 17.93 -17.46
CA THR A 21 -1.50 19.01 -16.87
C THR A 21 -1.53 19.01 -15.35
N GLU A 22 -1.39 17.86 -14.69
CA GLU A 22 -1.51 17.73 -13.25
C GLU A 22 -0.15 17.79 -12.55
N LYS A 23 0.56 18.91 -12.63
CA LYS A 23 1.93 19.03 -12.07
C LYS A 23 2.01 19.36 -10.58
N HIS A 24 0.89 19.62 -9.90
CA HIS A 24 0.92 20.17 -8.54
C HIS A 24 0.07 19.38 -7.55
N LEU A 25 0.73 18.89 -6.50
CA LEU A 25 0.08 18.40 -5.29
C LEU A 25 -0.66 19.55 -4.62
N LYS A 26 -1.87 19.28 -4.11
CA LYS A 26 -2.61 20.19 -3.24
C LYS A 26 -2.98 19.43 -1.98
N GLU A 27 -2.91 20.09 -0.84
CA GLU A 27 -3.32 19.52 0.44
C GLU A 27 -4.76 18.99 0.36
N GLY A 28 -4.98 17.80 0.92
CA GLY A 28 -6.28 17.12 0.92
C GLY A 28 -6.61 16.37 -0.37
N ASN A 29 -5.82 16.51 -1.46
CA ASN A 29 -6.05 15.74 -2.67
C ASN A 29 -5.88 14.23 -2.42
N GLU A 30 -6.72 13.44 -3.09
CA GLU A 30 -6.55 12.00 -3.16
C GLU A 30 -5.55 11.61 -4.25
N CYS A 31 -4.63 10.74 -3.87
CA CYS A 31 -3.66 10.11 -4.74
C CYS A 31 -3.80 8.59 -4.63
N TYR A 32 -3.27 7.87 -5.62
CA TYR A 32 -3.37 6.42 -5.70
C TYR A 32 -2.01 5.82 -5.96
N LEU A 33 -1.71 4.70 -5.31
CA LEU A 33 -0.47 3.97 -5.54
C LEU A 33 -0.70 2.90 -6.60
N ILE A 34 0.22 2.84 -7.56
CA ILE A 34 0.30 1.76 -8.53
C ILE A 34 1.69 1.12 -8.52
N PRO A 35 1.80 -0.18 -8.81
CA PRO A 35 3.06 -0.87 -9.05
C PRO A 35 3.97 -0.14 -10.07
N ALA A 36 5.20 0.23 -9.68
CA ALA A 36 6.19 0.88 -10.57
C ALA A 36 6.40 0.12 -11.90
N GLY A 37 6.84 -1.15 -11.87
CA GLY A 37 6.89 -1.98 -13.09
C GLY A 37 5.57 -2.15 -13.89
N TRP A 38 4.38 -1.85 -13.33
CA TRP A 38 3.17 -1.74 -14.17
C TRP A 38 3.11 -0.37 -14.84
N TYR A 39 3.44 0.70 -14.10
CA TYR A 39 3.57 2.05 -14.65
C TYR A 39 4.64 2.13 -15.75
N ASP A 40 5.76 1.42 -15.63
CA ASP A 40 6.78 1.36 -16.70
C ASP A 40 6.20 0.78 -18.00
N ARG A 41 5.36 -0.26 -17.89
CA ARG A 41 4.65 -0.79 -19.06
C ARG A 41 3.65 0.21 -19.62
N LEU A 42 2.98 0.98 -18.76
CA LEU A 42 2.10 2.06 -19.19
C LEU A 42 2.90 3.14 -19.93
N PHE A 43 4.06 3.53 -19.42
CA PHE A 43 4.94 4.51 -20.03
C PHE A 43 5.38 4.06 -21.43
N ARG A 44 5.90 2.82 -21.57
CA ARG A 44 6.25 2.25 -22.88
C ARG A 44 5.05 2.14 -23.81
N PHE A 45 3.88 1.79 -23.26
CA PHE A 45 2.64 1.83 -24.03
C PHE A 45 2.39 3.24 -24.51
N VAL A 46 2.46 4.29 -23.69
CA VAL A 46 2.18 5.66 -24.14
C VAL A 46 3.20 6.17 -25.16
N HIS A 47 4.50 5.94 -24.94
CA HIS A 47 5.58 6.62 -25.66
C HIS A 47 6.28 5.77 -26.74
N GLU A 48 6.30 4.44 -26.61
CA GLU A 48 7.12 3.56 -27.46
C GLU A 48 6.28 2.68 -28.39
N ASN A 49 4.97 2.94 -28.51
CA ASN A 49 4.06 2.06 -29.27
C ASN A 49 4.08 0.60 -28.79
N ALA A 50 4.42 0.36 -27.53
CA ALA A 50 4.40 -0.97 -26.94
C ALA A 50 2.97 -1.51 -26.78
N SER A 51 2.87 -2.81 -26.49
CA SER A 51 1.61 -3.50 -26.22
C SER A 51 0.89 -2.91 -25.01
N ARG A 52 -0.45 -2.95 -25.05
CA ARG A 52 -1.31 -2.51 -23.96
C ARG A 52 -0.98 -3.25 -22.64
N PRO A 53 -0.77 -2.53 -21.51
CA PRO A 53 -0.51 -3.17 -20.24
C PRO A 53 -1.64 -4.12 -19.81
N PRO A 54 -1.33 -5.16 -19.02
CA PRO A 54 -2.36 -6.02 -18.44
C PRO A 54 -3.13 -5.26 -17.35
N GLN A 55 -4.07 -5.95 -16.69
CA GLN A 55 -4.79 -5.41 -15.54
C GLN A 55 -3.84 -4.87 -14.45
N ILE A 56 -4.26 -3.80 -13.77
CA ILE A 56 -3.51 -3.24 -12.64
C ILE A 56 -3.60 -4.22 -11.47
N ASN A 57 -2.46 -4.81 -11.10
CA ASN A 57 -2.36 -5.75 -9.99
C ASN A 57 -1.53 -5.15 -8.85
N THR A 58 -2.22 -4.60 -7.86
CA THR A 58 -1.62 -3.93 -6.70
C THR A 58 -1.17 -4.89 -5.59
N ARG A 59 -1.41 -6.21 -5.72
CA ARG A 59 -1.16 -7.21 -4.66
C ARG A 59 0.28 -7.22 -4.16
N ARG A 60 1.24 -6.96 -5.04
CA ARG A 60 2.68 -6.98 -4.70
C ARG A 60 3.12 -5.89 -3.72
N LEU A 61 2.29 -4.86 -3.51
CA LEU A 61 2.54 -3.77 -2.58
C LEU A 61 2.11 -4.10 -1.15
N PHE A 62 1.36 -5.18 -0.96
CA PHE A 62 0.89 -5.62 0.34
C PHE A 62 1.83 -6.66 0.93
N GLN A 63 1.88 -6.72 2.27
CA GLN A 63 2.69 -7.71 2.99
C GLN A 63 2.15 -9.12 2.78
N ASN A 64 0.83 -9.30 2.81
CA ASN A 64 0.10 -10.57 2.70
C ASN A 64 -1.42 -10.31 2.58
N ARG A 65 -2.27 -11.28 2.96
CA ARG A 65 -3.74 -11.16 3.03
C ARG A 65 -4.27 -10.07 3.98
N SER A 66 -3.40 -9.45 4.80
CA SER A 66 -3.75 -8.43 5.80
C SER A 66 -4.17 -7.08 5.20
N ALA A 67 -4.11 -6.92 3.86
CA ALA A 67 -4.35 -5.65 3.17
C ALA A 67 -3.52 -4.46 3.71
N LYS A 68 -2.43 -4.74 4.45
CA LYS A 68 -1.45 -3.75 4.91
C LYS A 68 -0.32 -3.63 3.89
N LEU A 69 0.06 -2.38 3.60
CA LEU A 69 1.21 -2.10 2.73
C LEU A 69 2.50 -2.63 3.35
N LYS A 70 3.44 -3.05 2.50
CA LYS A 70 4.83 -3.31 2.91
C LYS A 70 5.42 -2.04 3.54
N LYS A 71 6.23 -2.18 4.58
CA LYS A 71 6.74 -1.04 5.38
C LYS A 71 7.93 -0.35 4.72
N ASP A 72 8.61 -1.08 3.85
CA ASP A 72 9.88 -0.78 3.18
C ASP A 72 9.67 -0.39 1.71
N LEU A 73 8.47 0.05 1.34
CA LEU A 73 8.18 0.50 -0.03
C LEU A 73 8.96 1.76 -0.36
N VAL A 74 9.66 1.74 -1.50
CA VAL A 74 10.42 2.86 -2.03
C VAL A 74 9.70 3.47 -3.24
N ASP A 75 9.57 4.81 -3.25
CA ASP A 75 8.97 5.55 -4.37
C ASP A 75 9.75 5.32 -5.67
N PHE A 76 9.04 5.22 -6.79
CA PHE A 76 9.54 4.85 -8.12
C PHE A 76 10.20 3.47 -8.28
N SER A 77 10.63 2.81 -7.20
CA SER A 77 11.12 1.44 -7.24
C SER A 77 9.99 0.42 -7.11
N ASP A 78 9.16 0.56 -6.07
CA ASP A 78 8.08 -0.39 -5.79
C ASP A 78 6.73 0.09 -6.33
N TYR A 79 6.46 1.38 -6.11
CA TYR A 79 5.22 2.05 -6.45
C TYR A 79 5.46 3.40 -7.11
N VAL A 80 4.43 3.90 -7.79
CA VAL A 80 4.34 5.27 -8.30
C VAL A 80 3.03 5.86 -7.77
N ILE A 81 3.09 7.13 -7.37
CA ILE A 81 1.92 7.89 -6.94
C ILE A 81 1.31 8.57 -8.16
N ILE A 82 0.03 8.35 -8.38
CA ILE A 82 -0.72 9.01 -9.45
C ILE A 82 -1.90 9.78 -8.90
N SER A 83 -2.38 10.75 -9.67
CA SER A 83 -3.57 11.52 -9.31
C SER A 83 -4.86 10.68 -9.37
N LYS A 84 -5.90 11.16 -8.68
CA LYS A 84 -7.27 10.61 -8.80
C LYS A 84 -7.77 10.57 -10.24
N LYS A 85 -7.48 11.60 -11.04
CA LYS A 85 -7.95 11.68 -12.43
C LYS A 85 -7.30 10.60 -13.29
N LEU A 86 -5.98 10.44 -13.17
CA LEU A 86 -5.26 9.38 -13.86
C LEU A 86 -5.74 8.00 -13.39
N TRP A 87 -5.88 7.80 -12.09
CA TRP A 87 -6.40 6.54 -11.53
C TRP A 87 -7.77 6.15 -12.11
N ASN A 88 -8.72 7.10 -12.15
CA ASN A 88 -10.06 6.84 -12.67
C ASN A 88 -10.02 6.44 -14.16
N LEU A 89 -9.19 7.11 -14.98
CA LEU A 89 -9.00 6.73 -16.37
C LEU A 89 -8.43 5.32 -16.46
N LEU A 90 -7.32 5.05 -15.76
CA LEU A 90 -6.65 3.75 -15.83
C LEU A 90 -7.56 2.61 -15.32
N ARG A 91 -8.26 2.80 -14.20
CA ARG A 91 -9.21 1.81 -13.68
C ARG A 91 -10.33 1.51 -14.67
N SER A 92 -10.84 2.51 -15.39
CA SER A 92 -11.88 2.29 -16.42
C SER A 92 -11.38 1.48 -17.62
N GLN A 93 -10.07 1.54 -17.91
CA GLN A 93 -9.47 1.01 -19.13
C GLN A 93 -8.71 -0.31 -18.94
N PHE A 94 -8.18 -0.54 -17.75
CA PHE A 94 -7.34 -1.69 -17.41
C PHE A 94 -7.95 -2.56 -16.30
N SER A 95 -8.98 -2.08 -15.61
CA SER A 95 -9.45 -2.66 -14.35
C SER A 95 -8.35 -2.66 -13.28
N SER A 96 -8.72 -2.88 -12.02
CA SER A 96 -7.77 -3.01 -10.91
C SER A 96 -8.22 -4.12 -9.97
N THR A 97 -7.25 -4.84 -9.40
CA THR A 97 -7.53 -5.81 -8.33
C THR A 97 -7.99 -5.14 -7.03
N GLN A 98 -7.39 -3.99 -6.70
CA GLN A 98 -7.66 -3.24 -5.47
C GLN A 98 -7.15 -1.81 -5.59
N GLU A 99 -7.87 -0.85 -5.02
CA GLU A 99 -7.44 0.55 -4.95
C GLU A 99 -6.63 0.82 -3.67
N ILE A 100 -5.58 1.64 -3.80
CA ILE A 100 -4.73 2.06 -2.68
C ILE A 100 -4.74 3.58 -2.66
N MET A 101 -5.80 4.14 -2.09
CA MET A 101 -5.96 5.60 -1.95
C MET A 101 -5.13 6.12 -0.78
N ARG A 102 -4.49 7.27 -0.98
CA ARG A 102 -3.79 8.07 0.04
C ARG A 102 -4.12 9.54 -0.12
N ARG A 103 -3.77 10.33 0.89
CA ARG A 103 -4.02 11.77 0.89
C ARG A 103 -2.71 12.55 0.89
N VAL A 104 -2.72 13.66 0.19
CA VAL A 104 -1.68 14.69 0.31
C VAL A 104 -1.90 15.41 1.63
N ILE A 105 -0.88 15.41 2.47
CA ILE A 105 -0.86 16.16 3.72
C ILE A 105 0.25 17.19 3.70
N LYS A 106 0.14 18.17 4.58
CA LYS A 106 1.12 19.24 4.74
C LYS A 106 1.97 18.98 5.96
N ASN A 107 3.29 19.00 5.78
CA ASN A 107 4.22 19.04 6.91
C ASN A 107 4.14 20.44 7.53
N TYR A 108 3.61 20.58 8.74
CA TYR A 108 3.48 21.88 9.39
C TYR A 108 4.81 22.55 9.76
N LYS A 109 5.90 21.77 9.89
CA LYS A 109 7.24 22.31 10.19
C LYS A 109 7.93 22.83 8.93
N THR A 110 7.89 22.07 7.83
CA THR A 110 8.60 22.44 6.59
C THR A 110 7.72 23.15 5.56
N ASN A 111 6.40 23.23 5.81
CA ASN A 111 5.40 23.75 4.88
C ASN A 111 5.36 22.99 3.53
N GLN A 112 5.98 21.81 3.46
CA GLN A 112 6.04 20.96 2.27
C GLN A 112 4.82 20.04 2.21
N LEU A 113 4.37 19.74 0.99
CA LEU A 113 3.32 18.76 0.73
C LEU A 113 3.94 17.40 0.44
N PHE A 114 3.38 16.34 1.02
CA PHE A 114 3.77 14.97 0.77
C PHE A 114 2.56 14.04 0.86
N VAL A 115 2.66 12.84 0.31
CA VAL A 115 1.58 11.85 0.40
C VAL A 115 1.78 11.00 1.64
N GLU A 116 0.79 10.97 2.52
CA GLU A 116 0.81 10.14 3.73
C GLU A 116 0.60 8.67 3.33
N LEU A 117 1.65 7.84 3.38
CA LEU A 117 1.54 6.42 3.01
C LEU A 117 1.10 5.53 4.16
N PHE A 118 1.55 5.85 5.37
CA PHE A 118 1.33 5.10 6.59
C PHE A 118 0.71 6.03 7.63
N PRO A 119 -0.63 6.21 7.62
CA PRO A 119 -1.31 6.96 8.67
C PRO A 119 -1.09 6.26 10.02
N ILE A 120 -1.08 7.05 11.09
CA ILE A 120 -0.95 6.53 12.45
C ILE A 120 -2.23 5.75 12.80
N GLU A 121 -2.09 4.45 13.08
CA GLU A 121 -3.16 3.62 13.62
C GLU A 121 -3.25 3.86 15.14
N ILE A 122 -4.39 4.38 15.62
CA ILE A 122 -4.65 4.61 17.05
C ILE A 122 -5.69 3.60 17.51
N ASN A 123 -5.31 2.74 18.45
CA ASN A 123 -6.22 1.81 19.11
C ASN A 123 -6.78 2.46 20.37
N SER A 124 -8.04 2.88 20.34
CA SER A 124 -8.72 3.43 21.50
C SER A 124 -9.50 2.34 22.22
N THR A 125 -9.22 2.12 23.50
CA THR A 125 -10.03 1.28 24.39
C THR A 125 -10.98 2.15 25.19
N LYS A 126 -12.23 1.73 25.35
CA LYS A 126 -13.12 2.36 26.33
C LYS A 126 -12.58 2.05 27.73
N GLY A 127 -12.44 3.08 28.57
CA GLY A 127 -12.30 2.84 30.00
C GLY A 127 -13.50 2.04 30.48
N LYS A 128 -13.30 1.12 31.42
CA LYS A 128 -14.44 0.70 32.24
C LYS A 128 -14.89 1.98 32.95
N ASP A 129 -16.12 2.40 32.70
CA ASP A 129 -16.75 3.40 33.53
C ASP A 129 -16.84 2.72 34.91
N ASP A 130 -16.01 3.16 35.86
CA ASP A 130 -16.11 2.79 37.27
C ASP A 130 -17.35 3.48 37.84
N ASP A 131 -18.53 3.14 37.30
CA ASP A 131 -19.80 3.31 37.99
C ASP A 131 -19.81 2.26 39.10
N GLU A 132 -19.03 2.52 40.15
CA GLU A 132 -19.18 1.92 41.47
C GLU A 132 -20.55 2.34 42.00
N GLU A 133 -21.62 1.68 41.53
CA GLU A 133 -22.86 1.62 42.28
C GLU A 133 -22.56 0.89 43.58
N GLU A 134 -22.76 1.63 44.68
CA GLU A 134 -22.55 1.21 46.05
C GLU A 134 -23.17 -0.17 46.34
N GLU A 135 -22.42 -0.93 47.12
CA GLU A 135 -22.69 -2.28 47.62
C GLU A 135 -24.15 -2.51 48.07
N GLU A 136 -24.82 -3.53 47.53
CA GLU A 136 -25.71 -4.37 48.34
C GLU A 136 -25.24 -5.83 48.29
N ASP A 137 -24.54 -6.15 49.38
CA ASP A 137 -24.29 -7.42 50.03
C ASP A 137 -25.36 -8.50 49.75
N THR A 138 -25.00 -9.58 49.04
CA THR A 138 -25.55 -10.92 49.34
C THR A 138 -24.54 -12.03 49.06
N LEU A 139 -24.04 -12.55 50.19
CA LEU A 139 -23.34 -13.81 50.42
C LEU A 139 -23.92 -15.07 49.73
N ASN A 140 -22.99 -15.99 49.45
CA ASN A 140 -23.08 -17.47 49.38
C ASN A 140 -23.33 -18.17 48.04
N LYS A 141 -22.29 -18.83 47.51
CA LYS A 141 -22.14 -20.31 47.36
C LYS A 141 -20.84 -20.61 46.61
N GLU A 142 -19.83 -21.13 47.30
CA GLU A 142 -19.53 -22.58 47.44
C GLU A 142 -19.22 -23.27 46.10
N GLU A 143 -17.91 -23.45 45.90
CA GLU A 143 -17.17 -24.62 45.39
C GLU A 143 -17.83 -25.48 44.29
N ASP A 144 -17.15 -25.58 43.14
CA ASP A 144 -16.73 -26.92 42.68
C ASP A 144 -15.45 -26.83 41.84
N ILE A 145 -14.52 -27.72 42.18
CA ILE A 145 -13.17 -27.88 41.62
C ILE A 145 -13.27 -29.03 40.62
N GLY A 146 -13.03 -28.74 39.34
CA GLY A 146 -12.99 -29.73 38.27
C GLY A 146 -11.66 -29.68 37.55
N ASP A 147 -10.70 -30.49 38.03
CA ASP A 147 -9.47 -30.85 37.34
C ASP A 147 -9.79 -31.78 36.15
N GLU A 148 -9.35 -31.43 34.94
CA GLU A 148 -9.07 -32.45 33.91
C GLU A 148 -7.75 -32.12 33.21
N GLU A 149 -6.78 -32.96 33.52
CA GLU A 149 -5.48 -33.12 32.86
C GLU A 149 -5.68 -33.65 31.43
N GLY A 150 -4.93 -33.10 30.48
CA GLY A 150 -4.94 -33.51 29.08
C GLY A 150 -3.55 -33.40 28.47
N ASP A 151 -2.69 -34.33 28.86
CA ASP A 151 -1.38 -34.66 28.30
C ASP A 151 -1.50 -35.04 26.81
N THR A 152 -0.57 -34.60 25.95
CA THR A 152 0.02 -35.43 24.86
C THR A 152 1.06 -34.67 24.03
N ALA A 153 2.31 -35.12 24.22
CA ALA A 153 3.31 -35.48 23.21
C ALA A 153 3.78 -34.44 22.16
N ASP A 154 5.00 -33.96 22.38
CA ASP A 154 6.20 -34.19 21.54
C ASP A 154 5.97 -34.64 20.08
N ASP A 155 6.50 -33.86 19.14
CA ASP A 155 7.36 -34.43 18.09
C ASP A 155 8.33 -33.35 17.59
N GLU A 156 9.61 -33.61 17.85
CA GLU A 156 10.78 -32.95 17.28
C GLU A 156 10.97 -33.47 15.85
N GLU A 157 11.08 -32.60 14.85
CA GLU A 157 11.89 -32.92 13.66
C GLU A 157 12.84 -31.77 13.32
N ASP A 158 14.10 -32.09 13.58
CA ASP A 158 15.35 -31.52 13.16
C ASP A 158 15.55 -31.75 11.64
N ILE A 159 15.80 -30.69 10.87
CA ILE A 159 16.41 -30.81 9.56
C ILE A 159 17.38 -29.65 9.35
N GLY A 160 18.66 -29.95 9.48
CA GLY A 160 19.78 -29.14 9.00
C GLY A 160 19.91 -29.12 7.47
N GLY A 161 20.86 -28.31 7.00
CA GLY A 161 21.26 -28.18 5.59
C GLY A 161 21.53 -26.71 5.27
N GLU A 162 22.68 -26.20 5.69
CA GLU A 162 23.92 -26.14 4.90
C GLU A 162 24.04 -24.85 4.08
N GLU A 163 25.24 -24.31 4.19
CA GLU A 163 25.76 -23.07 3.65
C GLU A 163 25.81 -23.11 2.12
N ASP A 164 25.59 -21.97 1.46
CA ASP A 164 26.36 -21.70 0.25
C ASP A 164 26.75 -20.22 0.15
N THR A 165 28.01 -20.09 -0.20
CA THR A 165 28.90 -18.97 -0.39
C THR A 165 28.66 -18.25 -1.72
N GLY A 166 29.09 -16.98 -1.80
CA GLY A 166 29.18 -16.21 -3.05
C GLY A 166 28.97 -14.72 -2.78
N GLU A 167 29.95 -13.99 -2.24
CA GLU A 167 31.01 -13.26 -2.96
C GLU A 167 30.53 -12.14 -3.91
N GLU A 168 31.06 -10.95 -3.62
CA GLU A 168 31.39 -9.82 -4.52
C GLU A 168 30.22 -9.13 -5.26
N GLY A 169 30.01 -7.81 -5.14
CA GLY A 169 31.00 -6.73 -5.16
C GLY A 169 30.76 -5.92 -6.46
N ALA A 170 30.34 -4.65 -6.33
CA ALA A 170 30.39 -3.56 -7.32
C ALA A 170 29.28 -2.55 -6.96
N ASP A 171 29.63 -1.40 -6.39
CA ASP A 171 29.85 -0.12 -7.10
C ASP A 171 28.66 0.81 -6.79
N LYS A 172 28.84 1.73 -5.84
CA LYS A 172 29.30 3.10 -6.04
C LYS A 172 28.32 3.96 -6.85
N GLU A 173 27.73 4.89 -6.12
CA GLU A 173 27.60 6.29 -6.52
C GLU A 173 26.97 6.57 -7.89
N GLU A 174 25.64 6.43 -7.99
CA GLU A 174 24.86 7.31 -8.89
C GLU A 174 23.36 7.16 -8.62
N GLU A 175 22.81 7.80 -7.57
CA GLU A 175 21.38 8.13 -7.60
C GLU A 175 20.96 9.35 -6.75
N GLU A 176 21.85 10.34 -6.59
CA GLU A 176 21.52 11.58 -5.88
C GLU A 176 21.00 12.72 -6.80
N GLU A 177 20.54 12.42 -8.02
CA GLU A 177 20.01 13.45 -8.93
C GLU A 177 18.64 13.18 -9.59
N LYS A 178 17.86 12.20 -9.13
CA LYS A 178 16.46 12.00 -9.61
C LYS A 178 15.38 12.71 -8.80
N ALA A 179 15.73 13.45 -7.75
CA ALA A 179 14.75 14.14 -6.90
C ALA A 179 14.24 15.51 -7.43
N LYS A 180 14.57 15.90 -8.68
CA LYS A 180 14.29 17.25 -9.20
C LYS A 180 13.26 17.36 -10.33
N ASN A 181 12.54 16.28 -10.67
CA ASN A 181 11.39 16.41 -11.55
C ASN A 181 10.19 15.69 -10.94
N TYR A 182 9.45 16.40 -10.10
CA TYR A 182 8.07 16.06 -9.80
C TYR A 182 7.29 16.03 -11.11
N HIS A 183 7.06 14.83 -11.63
CA HIS A 183 6.07 14.55 -12.66
C HIS A 183 5.08 13.55 -12.05
N ILE A 184 3.82 13.97 -11.99
CA ILE A 184 2.65 13.10 -11.78
C ILE A 184 2.30 12.50 -13.14
#